data_AF-A0A2E4I014-F1
#
_entry.id   AF-A0A2E4I014-F1
#
_cell.length_a   1.000
_cell.length_b   1.000
_cell.length_c   1.000
_cell.angle_alpha   90.00
_cell.angle_beta   90.00
_cell.angle_gamma   90.00
#
_symmetry.space_group_name_H-M   'P 1'
#
loop_
_entity.id
_entity.type
_entity.pdbx_description
1 polymer ?
#
loop_
_entity_poly.entity_id
_entity_poly.type
_entity_poly.pdbx_seq_one_letter_code
_entity_poly.pdbx_strand_id
1 'polypeptide(L)'
;MRVVFLIVIFSTTAFLLIDPLSLSGAVYLSVLLVVLPGLAIAQPAVSNVAMISRQQAYVTSGITILSIGSLALALGLRGDNTGNMGQYFYLEDWSQVILASLALTCLGLTILSVFYLLRRYLGISETEITRHLIPVTRRDKMLFTVLAVCAGFGEEVAYRAYTISTIATATGSPFGATVLSSVAFGMVHSYQGILGVFRTGIFGLMMGFALLYTESIWSVMMAHVLINLLVGLVLAEKLID
;
A
#
# COMPACT_ATOMS: atom_id res chain seq x y z
N MET A 1 -22.99 9.60 0.48
CA MET A 1 -23.28 8.27 -0.12
C MET A 1 -23.57 8.35 -1.62
N ARG A 2 -24.45 9.24 -2.12
CA ARG A 2 -24.75 9.36 -3.57
C ARG A 2 -23.53 9.64 -4.46
N VAL A 3 -22.62 10.51 -4.03
CA VAL A 3 -21.41 10.86 -4.82
C VAL A 3 -20.44 9.69 -4.96
N VAL A 4 -20.15 8.96 -3.87
CA VAL A 4 -19.26 7.78 -3.90
C VAL A 4 -19.83 6.70 -4.83
N PHE A 5 -21.15 6.48 -4.78
CA PHE A 5 -21.82 5.52 -5.66
C PHE A 5 -21.68 5.90 -7.15
N LEU A 6 -21.84 7.18 -7.49
CA LEU A 6 -21.64 7.67 -8.86
C LEU A 6 -20.19 7.54 -9.32
N ILE A 7 -19.23 7.84 -8.45
CA ILE A 7 -17.79 7.66 -8.73
C ILE A 7 -17.53 6.19 -9.07
N VAL A 8 -17.97 5.27 -8.21
CA VAL A 8 -17.80 3.82 -8.42
C VAL A 8 -18.38 3.39 -9.76
N ILE A 9 -19.61 3.80 -10.09
CA ILE A 9 -20.22 3.45 -11.37
C ILE A 9 -19.36 3.97 -12.52
N PHE A 10 -19.02 5.26 -12.52
CA PHE A 10 -18.29 5.88 -13.62
C PHE A 10 -16.91 5.27 -13.82
N SER A 11 -16.12 5.09 -12.75
CA SER A 11 -14.79 4.48 -12.86
C SER A 11 -14.87 2.98 -13.19
N THR A 12 -15.85 2.25 -12.68
CA THR A 12 -16.08 0.85 -13.07
C THR A 12 -16.40 0.75 -14.55
N THR A 13 -17.29 1.60 -15.06
CA THR A 13 -17.60 1.66 -16.50
C THR A 13 -16.35 1.99 -17.30
N ALA A 14 -15.53 2.95 -16.88
CA ALA A 14 -14.27 3.26 -17.56
C ALA A 14 -13.30 2.07 -17.59
N PHE A 15 -13.16 1.31 -16.49
CA PHE A 15 -12.35 0.10 -16.46
C PHE A 15 -12.93 -1.01 -17.34
N LEU A 16 -14.25 -1.17 -17.42
CA LEU A 16 -14.87 -2.15 -18.31
C LEU A 16 -14.64 -1.89 -19.80
N LEU A 17 -14.26 -0.66 -20.18
CA LEU A 17 -13.87 -0.34 -21.55
C LEU A 17 -12.45 -0.82 -21.88
N ILE A 18 -11.67 -1.26 -20.89
CA ILE A 18 -10.33 -1.84 -21.06
C ILE A 18 -10.47 -3.36 -21.11
N ASP A 19 -10.58 -3.91 -22.32
CA ASP A 19 -10.59 -5.35 -22.56
C ASP A 19 -9.25 -5.98 -22.13
N PRO A 20 -9.22 -7.15 -21.43
CA PRO A 20 -10.33 -8.02 -21.06
C PRO A 20 -10.79 -7.92 -19.59
N LEU A 21 -10.90 -6.75 -18.97
CA LEU A 21 -11.28 -6.66 -17.55
C LEU A 21 -12.69 -7.23 -17.26
N SER A 22 -12.77 -8.16 -16.31
CA SER A 22 -14.04 -8.69 -15.79
C SER A 22 -14.78 -7.65 -14.94
N LEU A 23 -16.11 -7.82 -14.75
CA LEU A 23 -16.91 -6.91 -13.91
C LEU A 23 -16.38 -6.81 -12.47
N SER A 24 -16.06 -7.96 -11.86
CA SER A 24 -15.49 -8.01 -10.51
C SER A 24 -14.14 -7.30 -10.45
N GLY A 25 -13.29 -7.49 -11.47
CA GLY A 25 -12.00 -6.82 -11.59
C GLY A 25 -12.14 -5.30 -11.76
N ALA A 26 -13.03 -4.85 -12.64
CA ALA A 26 -13.28 -3.43 -12.87
C ALA A 26 -13.82 -2.72 -11.62
N VAL A 27 -14.77 -3.34 -10.91
CA VAL A 27 -15.29 -2.82 -9.63
C VAL A 27 -14.17 -2.72 -8.59
N TYR A 28 -13.36 -3.77 -8.47
CA TYR A 28 -12.32 -3.82 -7.44
C TYR A 28 -11.16 -2.86 -7.75
N LEU A 29 -10.73 -2.72 -9.01
CA LEU A 29 -9.78 -1.69 -9.45
C LEU A 29 -10.34 -0.27 -9.23
N SER A 30 -11.62 -0.06 -9.49
CA SER A 30 -12.30 1.20 -9.17
C SER A 30 -12.20 1.53 -7.67
N VAL A 31 -12.37 0.53 -6.80
CA VAL A 31 -12.18 0.71 -5.35
C VAL A 31 -10.74 1.07 -5.02
N LEU A 32 -9.76 0.31 -5.51
CA LEU A 32 -8.34 0.50 -5.17
C LEU A 32 -7.73 1.77 -5.75
N LEU A 33 -8.06 2.11 -6.99
CA LEU A 33 -7.40 3.19 -7.75
C LEU A 33 -8.13 4.53 -7.66
N VAL A 34 -9.42 4.54 -7.27
CA VAL A 34 -10.24 5.75 -7.27
C VAL A 34 -10.90 5.98 -5.91
N VAL A 35 -11.68 5.02 -5.41
CA VAL A 35 -12.48 5.24 -4.20
C VAL A 35 -11.61 5.39 -2.97
N LEU A 36 -10.70 4.46 -2.71
CA LEU A 36 -9.83 4.52 -1.52
C LEU A 36 -8.91 5.75 -1.55
N PRO A 37 -8.21 6.07 -2.65
CA PRO A 37 -7.48 7.33 -2.78
C PRO A 37 -8.35 8.57 -2.55
N GLY A 38 -9.53 8.63 -3.17
CA GLY A 38 -10.44 9.77 -3.05
C GLY A 38 -10.95 9.96 -1.62
N LEU A 39 -11.29 8.87 -0.92
CA LEU A 39 -11.69 8.90 0.48
C LEU A 39 -10.53 9.35 1.39
N ALA A 40 -9.32 8.84 1.16
CA ALA A 40 -8.14 9.22 1.94
C ALA A 40 -7.83 10.72 1.78
N ILE A 41 -7.86 11.24 0.54
CA ILE A 41 -7.63 12.66 0.24
C ILE A 41 -8.71 13.55 0.85
N ALA A 42 -9.97 13.09 0.86
CA ALA A 42 -11.08 13.84 1.43
C ALA A 42 -11.12 13.80 2.97
N GLN A 43 -10.48 12.82 3.61
CA GLN A 43 -10.55 12.61 5.05
C GLN A 43 -10.15 13.85 5.88
N PRO A 44 -9.03 14.55 5.60
CA PRO A 44 -8.65 15.75 6.35
C PRO A 44 -9.65 16.91 6.22
N ALA A 45 -10.37 17.00 5.09
CA ALA A 45 -11.33 18.07 4.84
C ALA A 45 -12.66 17.89 5.59
N VAL A 46 -12.93 16.67 6.08
CA VAL A 46 -14.21 16.31 6.72
C VAL A 46 -14.02 16.04 8.23
N SER A 47 -12.78 15.91 8.71
CA SER A 47 -12.49 15.53 10.10
C SER A 47 -12.44 16.73 11.06
N ASN A 48 -13.61 17.24 11.44
CA ASN A 48 -13.82 17.84 12.78
C ASN A 48 -14.14 16.76 13.84
N VAL A 49 -13.87 15.49 13.53
CA VAL A 49 -14.21 14.32 14.33
C VAL A 49 -13.07 14.00 15.27
N ALA A 50 -13.39 13.70 16.54
CA ALA A 50 -12.43 13.30 17.55
C ALA A 50 -11.53 12.17 17.04
N MET A 51 -10.21 12.35 17.20
CA MET A 51 -9.22 11.34 16.85
C MET A 51 -9.51 10.04 17.60
N ILE A 52 -9.70 8.95 16.85
CA ILE A 52 -9.85 7.62 17.44
C ILE A 52 -8.58 7.22 18.20
N SER A 53 -8.70 6.28 19.13
CA SER A 53 -7.53 5.80 19.85
C SER A 53 -6.56 5.10 18.87
N ARG A 54 -5.26 5.20 19.15
CA ARG A 54 -4.20 4.55 18.37
C ARG A 54 -4.45 3.05 18.20
N GLN A 55 -4.83 2.36 19.29
CA GLN A 55 -5.10 0.92 19.23
C GLN A 55 -6.30 0.62 18.34
N GLN A 56 -7.36 1.44 18.41
CA GLN A 56 -8.50 1.29 17.52
C GLN A 56 -8.07 1.49 16.07
N ALA A 57 -7.28 2.53 15.77
CA ALA A 57 -6.76 2.78 14.43
C ALA A 57 -5.96 1.59 13.90
N TYR A 58 -5.12 0.96 14.73
CA TYR A 58 -4.36 -0.22 14.32
C TYR A 58 -5.24 -1.43 14.01
N VAL A 59 -6.21 -1.71 14.88
CA VAL A 59 -7.10 -2.86 14.71
C VAL A 59 -8.00 -2.68 13.49
N THR A 60 -8.64 -1.51 13.34
CA THR A 60 -9.54 -1.25 12.21
C THR A 60 -8.77 -1.23 10.90
N SER A 61 -7.60 -0.58 10.85
CA SER A 61 -6.75 -0.58 9.64
C SER A 61 -6.28 -1.99 9.29
N GLY A 62 -5.85 -2.77 10.28
CA GLY A 62 -5.42 -4.16 10.06
C GLY A 62 -6.54 -5.02 9.47
N ILE A 63 -7.75 -4.93 10.01
CA ILE A 63 -8.94 -5.63 9.47
C ILE A 63 -9.25 -5.17 8.04
N THR A 64 -9.28 -3.87 7.79
CA THR A 64 -9.55 -3.31 6.46
C THR A 64 -8.51 -3.77 5.44
N ILE A 65 -7.23 -3.67 5.77
CA ILE A 65 -6.13 -4.05 4.87
C ILE A 65 -6.16 -5.56 4.59
N LEU A 66 -6.36 -6.39 5.61
CA LEU A 66 -6.49 -7.83 5.41
C LEU A 66 -7.70 -8.16 4.53
N SER A 67 -8.83 -7.47 4.72
CA SER A 67 -10.03 -7.70 3.92
C SER A 67 -9.81 -7.35 2.46
N ILE A 68 -9.17 -6.21 2.20
CA ILE A 68 -8.79 -5.78 0.85
C ILE A 68 -7.83 -6.79 0.24
N GLY A 69 -6.71 -7.12 0.91
CA GLY A 69 -5.71 -8.07 0.41
C GLY A 69 -6.25 -9.47 0.17
N SER A 70 -7.10 -9.98 1.06
CA SER A 70 -7.71 -11.31 0.92
C SER A 70 -8.70 -11.36 -0.24
N LEU A 71 -9.45 -10.28 -0.46
CA LEU A 71 -10.32 -10.16 -1.63
C LEU A 71 -9.51 -10.07 -2.93
N ALA A 72 -8.40 -9.30 -2.94
CA ALA A 72 -7.46 -9.28 -4.07
C ALA A 72 -6.92 -10.69 -4.37
N LEU A 73 -6.49 -11.43 -3.35
CA LEU A 73 -6.02 -12.80 -3.53
C LEU A 73 -7.11 -13.69 -4.11
N ALA A 74 -8.32 -13.64 -3.57
CA ALA A 74 -9.43 -14.46 -4.01
C ALA A 74 -9.86 -14.15 -5.45
N LEU A 75 -9.90 -12.87 -5.85
CA LEU A 75 -10.19 -12.47 -7.23
C LEU A 75 -9.02 -12.81 -8.17
N GLY A 76 -7.78 -12.63 -7.69
CA GLY A 76 -6.55 -12.94 -8.41
C GLY A 76 -6.44 -14.40 -8.81
N LEU A 77 -6.68 -15.31 -7.85
CA LEU A 77 -6.57 -16.76 -8.05
C LEU A 77 -7.71 -17.35 -8.88
N ARG A 78 -8.81 -16.63 -9.10
CA ARG A 78 -9.87 -17.05 -10.04
C ARG A 78 -9.41 -16.97 -11.50
N GLY A 79 -8.37 -16.19 -11.80
CA GLY A 79 -7.80 -16.09 -13.15
C GLY A 79 -8.63 -15.26 -14.13
N ASP A 80 -9.60 -14.48 -13.64
CA ASP A 80 -10.47 -13.60 -14.45
C ASP A 80 -9.70 -12.37 -14.96
N ASN A 81 -8.74 -12.59 -15.87
CA ASN A 81 -7.91 -11.57 -16.54
C ASN A 81 -6.94 -10.82 -15.61
N THR A 82 -6.51 -11.48 -14.54
CA THR A 82 -5.45 -11.04 -13.62
C THR A 82 -4.05 -11.51 -14.06
N GLY A 83 -3.95 -12.05 -15.28
CA GLY A 83 -2.74 -12.59 -15.86
C GLY A 83 -2.11 -13.67 -14.99
N ASN A 84 -0.79 -13.60 -14.86
CA ASN A 84 0.00 -14.57 -14.11
C ASN A 84 0.18 -14.20 -12.63
N MET A 85 -0.74 -13.46 -12.00
CA MET A 85 -0.61 -13.08 -10.58
C MET A 85 -0.26 -14.26 -9.67
N GLY A 86 -0.84 -15.44 -9.93
CA GLY A 86 -0.55 -16.65 -9.16
C GLY A 86 0.90 -17.11 -9.24
N GLN A 87 1.64 -16.72 -10.29
CA GLN A 87 3.04 -17.09 -10.46
C GLN A 87 3.93 -16.55 -9.34
N TYR A 88 3.61 -15.36 -8.84
CA TYR A 88 4.38 -14.73 -7.76
C TYR A 88 4.33 -15.46 -6.41
N PHE A 89 3.50 -16.51 -6.28
CA PHE A 89 3.31 -17.28 -5.06
C PHE A 89 3.92 -18.70 -5.11
N TYR A 90 4.51 -19.12 -6.24
CA TYR A 90 5.07 -20.48 -6.39
C TYR A 90 6.38 -20.69 -5.61
N LEU A 91 6.92 -21.93 -5.66
CA LEU A 91 8.08 -22.38 -4.90
C LEU A 91 9.30 -21.48 -5.12
N GLU A 92 9.81 -20.96 -4.01
CA GLU A 92 10.92 -20.02 -3.98
C GLU A 92 12.21 -20.66 -3.47
N ASP A 93 13.33 -20.18 -3.98
CA ASP A 93 14.60 -20.27 -3.26
C ASP A 93 14.58 -19.22 -2.13
N TRP A 94 14.27 -19.68 -0.91
CA TRP A 94 14.16 -18.81 0.27
C TRP A 94 15.44 -18.02 0.57
N SER A 95 16.61 -18.47 0.11
CA SER A 95 17.84 -17.68 0.25
C SER A 95 17.79 -16.41 -0.58
N GLN A 96 17.28 -16.49 -1.82
CA GLN A 96 17.09 -15.35 -2.70
C GLN A 96 15.99 -14.43 -2.19
N VAL A 97 14.89 -14.99 -1.68
CA VAL A 97 13.80 -14.21 -1.05
C VAL A 97 14.34 -13.40 0.12
N ILE A 98 15.13 -14.02 1.02
CA ILE A 98 15.72 -13.33 2.17
C ILE A 98 16.68 -12.23 1.71
N LEU A 99 17.60 -12.52 0.79
CA LEU A 99 18.57 -11.54 0.29
C LEU A 99 17.88 -10.36 -0.40
N ALA A 100 16.91 -10.63 -1.28
CA ALA A 100 16.12 -9.59 -1.94
C ALA A 100 15.36 -8.74 -0.90
N SER A 101 14.73 -9.38 0.09
CA SER A 101 14.00 -8.67 1.15
C SER A 101 14.89 -7.76 1.97
N LEU A 102 16.10 -8.20 2.31
CA LEU A 102 17.08 -7.39 3.05
C LEU A 102 17.56 -6.21 2.20
N ALA A 103 17.87 -6.43 0.92
CA ALA A 103 18.26 -5.37 0.00
C ALA A 103 17.14 -4.32 -0.16
N LEU A 104 15.90 -4.77 -0.35
CA LEU A 104 14.72 -3.90 -0.43
C LEU A 104 14.46 -3.16 0.88
N THR A 105 14.70 -3.80 2.03
CA THR A 105 14.63 -3.16 3.34
C THR A 105 15.64 -2.02 3.45
N CYS A 106 16.90 -2.25 3.07
CA CYS A 106 17.93 -1.21 3.05
C CYS A 106 17.57 -0.05 2.11
N LEU A 107 17.07 -0.35 0.91
CA LEU A 107 16.67 0.67 -0.06
C LEU A 107 15.47 1.47 0.44
N GLY A 108 14.46 0.82 1.01
CA GLY A 108 13.30 1.48 1.59
C GLY A 108 13.68 2.38 2.76
N LEU A 109 14.54 1.93 3.68
CA LEU A 109 15.07 2.77 4.76
C LEU A 109 15.86 3.97 4.23
N THR A 110 16.57 3.81 3.11
CA THR A 110 17.28 4.91 2.43
C THR A 110 16.28 5.95 1.89
N ILE A 111 15.22 5.51 1.20
CA ILE A 111 14.14 6.40 0.74
C ILE A 111 13.54 7.16 1.93
N LEU A 112 13.18 6.47 3.00
CA LEU A 112 12.61 7.09 4.19
C LEU A 112 13.57 8.12 4.82
N SER A 113 14.86 7.81 4.87
CA SER A 113 15.89 8.72 5.40
C SER A 113 16.05 9.96 4.53
N VAL A 114 16.04 9.82 3.21
CA VAL A 114 16.08 10.96 2.27
C VAL A 114 14.87 11.87 2.49
N PHE A 115 13.67 11.31 2.60
CA PHE A 115 12.45 12.08 2.85
C PHE A 115 12.45 12.74 4.24
N TYR A 116 12.99 12.07 5.26
CA TYR A 116 13.19 12.66 6.59
C TYR A 116 14.11 13.89 6.53
N LEU A 117 15.25 13.77 5.85
CA LEU A 117 16.20 14.89 5.69
C LEU A 117 15.59 16.03 4.87
N LEU A 118 14.87 15.71 3.78
CA LEU A 118 14.18 16.70 2.95
C LEU A 118 13.12 17.46 3.76
N ARG A 119 12.29 16.74 4.53
CA ARG A 119 11.30 17.33 5.44
C ARG A 119 11.95 18.31 6.41
N ARG A 120 13.06 17.91 7.04
CA ARG A 120 13.82 18.76 7.98
C ARG A 120 14.41 19.99 7.30
N TYR A 121 14.99 19.81 6.11
CA TYR A 121 15.56 20.91 5.31
C TYR A 121 14.49 21.94 4.90
N LEU A 122 13.30 21.47 4.51
CA LEU A 122 12.18 22.33 4.13
C LEU A 122 11.39 22.90 5.31
N GLY A 123 11.72 22.51 6.55
CA GLY A 123 10.98 22.95 7.75
C GLY A 123 9.52 22.48 7.80
N ILE A 124 9.18 21.40 7.09
CA ILE A 124 7.81 20.86 7.05
C ILE A 124 7.59 19.98 8.28
N SER A 125 6.52 20.22 9.04
CA SER A 125 6.15 19.37 10.17
C SER A 125 5.42 18.11 9.72
N GLU A 126 5.41 17.09 10.58
CA GLU A 126 4.68 15.85 10.34
C GLU A 126 3.23 16.07 10.78
N THR A 127 2.27 15.42 10.13
CA THR A 127 0.86 15.60 10.46
C THR A 127 0.57 15.10 11.88
N GLU A 128 -0.45 15.68 12.52
CA GLU A 128 -0.90 15.24 13.84
C GLU A 128 -1.32 13.75 13.82
N ILE A 129 -1.98 13.31 12.75
CA ILE A 129 -2.39 11.91 12.56
C ILE A 129 -1.17 10.99 12.54
N THR A 130 -0.16 11.26 11.72
CA THR A 130 1.04 10.40 11.67
C THR A 130 1.73 10.34 13.02
N ARG A 131 1.90 11.48 13.70
CA ARG A 131 2.51 11.52 15.04
C ARG A 131 1.70 10.73 16.05
N HIS A 132 0.37 10.84 16.01
CA HIS A 132 -0.52 10.10 16.90
C HIS A 132 -0.44 8.58 16.69
N LEU A 133 -0.17 8.13 15.46
CA LEU A 133 -0.07 6.71 15.12
C LEU A 133 1.26 6.04 15.50
N ILE A 134 2.20 6.73 16.12
CA ILE A 134 3.48 6.11 16.52
C ILE A 134 3.32 5.32 17.83
N PRO A 135 3.75 4.05 17.89
CA PRO A 135 3.50 3.21 19.06
C PRO A 135 4.39 3.58 20.25
N VAL A 136 3.77 3.84 21.40
CA VAL A 136 4.48 4.26 22.63
C VAL A 136 4.51 3.14 23.66
N THR A 137 3.34 2.59 24.00
CA THR A 137 3.22 1.57 25.05
C THR A 137 3.57 0.17 24.54
N ARG A 138 3.84 -0.78 25.45
CA ARG A 138 4.03 -2.20 25.08
C ARG A 138 2.84 -2.76 24.29
N ARG A 139 1.62 -2.36 24.66
CA ARG A 139 0.40 -2.78 23.94
C ARG A 139 0.33 -2.17 22.54
N ASP A 140 0.69 -0.90 22.40
CA ASP A 140 0.74 -0.25 21.09
C ASP A 140 1.74 -0.95 20.18
N LYS A 141 2.96 -1.22 20.68
CA LYS A 141 4.02 -1.90 19.94
C LYS A 141 3.58 -3.29 19.47
N MET A 142 2.90 -4.06 20.33
CA MET A 142 2.38 -5.39 19.96
C MET A 142 1.31 -5.31 18.87
N LEU A 143 0.33 -4.40 19.01
CA LEU A 143 -0.71 -4.22 17.99
C LEU A 143 -0.14 -3.65 16.69
N PHE A 144 0.85 -2.76 16.77
CA PHE A 144 1.56 -2.23 15.62
C PHE A 144 2.34 -3.33 14.88
N THR A 145 2.97 -4.28 15.58
CA THR A 145 3.61 -5.44 14.95
C THR A 145 2.60 -6.26 14.15
N VAL A 146 1.41 -6.51 14.71
CA VAL A 146 0.34 -7.22 13.99
C VAL A 146 -0.11 -6.41 12.77
N LEU A 147 -0.30 -5.10 12.93
CA LEU A 147 -0.64 -4.20 11.82
C LEU A 147 0.43 -4.22 10.73
N ALA A 148 1.72 -4.21 11.07
CA ALA A 148 2.82 -4.25 10.11
C ALA A 148 2.78 -5.51 9.25
N VAL A 149 2.45 -6.67 9.84
CA VAL A 149 2.24 -7.93 9.10
C VAL A 149 0.99 -7.85 8.24
N CYS A 150 -0.12 -7.29 8.75
CA CYS A 150 -1.33 -7.09 7.98
C CYS A 150 -1.08 -6.19 6.76
N ALA A 151 -0.34 -5.09 6.94
CA ALA A 151 0.08 -4.16 5.88
C ALA A 151 0.97 -4.87 4.84
N GLY A 152 2.03 -5.53 5.30
CA GLY A 152 2.94 -6.25 4.42
C GLY A 152 2.25 -7.32 3.58
N PHE A 153 1.27 -8.05 4.13
CA PHE A 153 0.44 -8.95 3.32
C PHE A 153 -0.56 -8.18 2.44
N GLY A 154 -1.50 -7.46 3.07
CA GLY A 154 -2.70 -7.01 2.37
C GLY A 154 -2.44 -5.92 1.34
N GLU A 155 -1.50 -5.01 1.61
CA GLU A 155 -1.15 -3.94 0.67
C GLU A 155 -0.33 -4.47 -0.50
N GLU A 156 0.63 -5.39 -0.25
CA GLU A 156 1.42 -5.99 -1.33
C GLU A 156 0.56 -6.89 -2.23
N VAL A 157 -0.35 -7.70 -1.67
CA VAL A 157 -1.29 -8.48 -2.49
C VAL A 157 -2.19 -7.57 -3.32
N ALA A 158 -2.79 -6.54 -2.71
CA ALA A 158 -3.77 -5.71 -3.40
C ALA A 158 -3.15 -4.80 -4.46
N TYR A 159 -2.10 -4.07 -4.11
CA TYR A 159 -1.50 -3.08 -5.00
C TYR A 159 -0.41 -3.66 -5.89
N ARG A 160 0.37 -4.64 -5.44
CA ARG A 160 1.49 -5.16 -6.25
C ARG A 160 1.02 -6.38 -7.02
N ALA A 161 0.68 -7.47 -6.34
CA ALA A 161 0.30 -8.70 -7.04
C ALA A 161 -0.95 -8.51 -7.91
N TYR A 162 -2.05 -8.00 -7.34
CA TYR A 162 -3.33 -7.90 -8.04
C TYR A 162 -3.37 -6.74 -9.03
N THR A 163 -3.18 -5.50 -8.55
CA THR A 163 -3.38 -4.31 -9.39
C THR A 163 -2.38 -4.25 -10.54
N ILE A 164 -1.09 -4.54 -10.30
CA ILE A 164 -0.08 -4.52 -11.38
C ILE A 164 -0.40 -5.59 -12.41
N SER A 165 -0.63 -6.85 -11.99
CA SER A 165 -0.89 -7.94 -12.95
C SER A 165 -2.17 -7.71 -13.76
N THR A 166 -3.22 -7.22 -13.12
CA THR A 166 -4.51 -6.98 -13.77
C THR A 166 -4.43 -5.84 -14.79
N ILE A 167 -3.87 -4.69 -14.41
CA ILE A 167 -3.69 -3.56 -15.33
C ILE A 167 -2.67 -3.88 -16.42
N ALA A 168 -1.57 -4.57 -16.10
CA ALA A 168 -0.56 -4.95 -17.08
C ALA A 168 -1.14 -5.91 -18.13
N THR A 169 -1.98 -6.85 -17.71
CA THR A 169 -2.68 -7.78 -18.63
C THR A 169 -3.65 -7.04 -19.54
N ALA A 170 -4.42 -6.09 -18.99
CA ALA A 170 -5.42 -5.35 -19.75
C ALA A 170 -4.82 -4.29 -20.69
N THR A 171 -3.67 -3.72 -20.34
CA THR A 171 -3.05 -2.61 -21.11
C THR A 171 -1.81 -3.01 -21.89
N GLY A 172 -1.26 -4.19 -21.65
CA GLY A 172 0.04 -4.62 -22.18
C GLY A 172 1.23 -3.83 -21.59
N SER A 173 1.04 -3.01 -20.55
CA SER A 173 2.08 -2.14 -19.98
C SER A 173 2.33 -2.42 -18.50
N PRO A 174 3.27 -3.33 -18.15
CA PRO A 174 3.70 -3.52 -16.77
C PRO A 174 4.23 -2.25 -16.13
N PHE A 175 4.95 -1.42 -16.89
CA PHE A 175 5.44 -0.13 -16.43
C PHE A 175 4.29 0.82 -16.05
N GLY A 176 3.31 0.99 -16.95
CA GLY A 176 2.15 1.85 -16.69
C GLY A 176 1.33 1.35 -15.50
N ALA A 177 1.15 0.04 -15.37
CA ALA A 177 0.48 -0.59 -14.25
C ALA A 177 1.19 -0.33 -12.92
N THR A 178 2.52 -0.47 -12.87
CA THR A 178 3.34 -0.17 -11.69
C THR A 178 3.22 1.30 -11.29
N VAL A 179 3.30 2.22 -12.25
CA VAL A 179 3.15 3.66 -11.98
C VAL A 179 1.76 3.97 -11.42
N LEU A 180 0.70 3.50 -12.07
CA LEU A 180 -0.68 3.75 -11.65
C LEU A 180 -0.96 3.19 -10.25
N SER A 181 -0.55 1.95 -9.99
CA SER A 181 -0.66 1.33 -8.67
C SER A 181 0.08 2.13 -7.59
N SER A 182 1.29 2.58 -7.89
CA SER A 182 2.12 3.33 -6.94
C SER A 182 1.58 4.72 -6.65
N VAL A 183 1.01 5.40 -7.65
CA VAL A 183 0.32 6.68 -7.47
C VAL A 183 -0.90 6.51 -6.56
N ALA A 184 -1.74 5.51 -6.80
CA ALA A 184 -2.88 5.20 -5.93
C ALA A 184 -2.43 4.85 -4.51
N PHE A 185 -1.38 4.04 -4.38
CA PHE A 185 -0.77 3.69 -3.09
C PHE A 185 -0.25 4.92 -2.33
N GLY A 186 0.37 5.87 -3.03
CA GLY A 186 0.76 7.15 -2.45
C GLY A 186 -0.44 7.94 -1.92
N MET A 187 -1.50 8.04 -2.73
CA MET A 187 -2.70 8.83 -2.40
C MET A 187 -3.48 8.28 -1.19
N VAL A 188 -3.55 6.96 -0.99
CA VAL A 188 -4.18 6.38 0.22
C VAL A 188 -3.44 6.75 1.51
N HIS A 189 -2.18 7.19 1.40
CA HIS A 189 -1.37 7.68 2.52
C HIS A 189 -1.42 9.21 2.69
N SER A 190 -2.41 9.88 2.10
CA SER A 190 -2.59 11.34 2.19
C SER A 190 -2.71 11.90 3.61
N TYR A 191 -3.09 11.09 4.60
CA TYR A 191 -3.04 11.46 6.01
C TYR A 191 -1.62 11.82 6.51
N GLN A 192 -0.57 11.39 5.79
CA GLN A 192 0.83 11.72 6.06
C GLN A 192 1.28 13.05 5.43
N GLY A 193 0.36 13.81 4.84
CA GLY A 193 0.65 15.05 4.13
C GLY A 193 1.34 14.83 2.77
N ILE A 194 1.65 15.93 2.09
CA ILE A 194 2.13 15.88 0.70
C ILE A 194 3.46 15.13 0.54
N LEU A 195 4.42 15.36 1.44
CA LEU A 195 5.69 14.61 1.43
C LEU A 195 5.47 13.13 1.72
N GLY A 196 4.51 12.80 2.59
CA GLY A 196 4.12 11.42 2.87
C GLY A 196 3.58 10.71 1.63
N VAL A 197 2.72 11.36 0.85
CA VAL A 197 2.19 10.84 -0.43
C VAL A 197 3.32 10.54 -1.42
N PHE A 198 4.28 11.45 -1.60
CA PHE A 198 5.42 11.21 -2.49
C PHE A 198 6.33 10.10 -1.96
N ARG A 199 6.60 10.08 -0.65
CA ARG A 199 7.42 9.06 0.01
C ARG A 199 6.84 7.66 -0.21
N THR A 200 5.55 7.48 0.06
CA THR A 200 4.88 6.18 -0.08
C THR A 200 4.63 5.83 -1.55
N GLY A 201 4.43 6.81 -2.43
CA GLY A 201 4.36 6.59 -3.88
C GLY A 201 5.68 6.10 -4.48
N ILE A 202 6.82 6.70 -4.10
CA ILE A 202 8.16 6.24 -4.51
C ILE A 202 8.48 4.88 -3.91
N PHE A 203 8.09 4.65 -2.65
CA PHE A 203 8.16 3.32 -2.05
C PHE A 203 7.34 2.29 -2.84
N GLY A 204 6.11 2.64 -3.24
CA GLY A 204 5.26 1.81 -4.10
C GLY A 204 5.93 1.48 -5.43
N LEU A 205 6.58 2.47 -6.08
CA LEU A 205 7.31 2.24 -7.34
C LEU A 205 8.45 1.26 -7.14
N MET A 206 9.25 1.46 -6.07
CA MET A 206 10.34 0.55 -5.71
C MET A 206 9.82 -0.89 -5.54
N MET A 207 8.76 -1.08 -4.75
CA MET A 207 8.20 -2.40 -4.46
C MET A 207 7.54 -3.04 -5.69
N GLY A 208 6.87 -2.24 -6.53
CA GLY A 208 6.24 -2.71 -7.76
C GLY A 208 7.25 -3.17 -8.80
N PHE A 209 8.32 -2.42 -9.02
CA PHE A 209 9.41 -2.88 -9.91
C PHE A 209 10.19 -4.04 -9.31
N ALA A 210 10.36 -4.07 -7.98
CA ALA A 210 10.96 -5.22 -7.31
C ALA A 210 10.12 -6.49 -7.55
N LEU A 211 8.79 -6.43 -7.42
CA LEU A 211 7.92 -7.56 -7.73
C LEU A 211 8.11 -8.05 -9.18
N LEU A 212 8.13 -7.12 -10.15
CA LEU A 212 8.31 -7.48 -11.57
C LEU A 212 9.70 -8.08 -11.86
N TYR A 213 10.72 -7.71 -11.09
CA TYR A 213 12.08 -8.20 -11.29
C TYR A 213 12.35 -9.52 -10.56
N THR A 214 11.89 -9.64 -9.32
CA THR A 214 12.10 -10.85 -8.50
C THR A 214 11.06 -11.92 -8.77
N GLU A 215 9.94 -11.55 -9.40
CA GLU A 215 8.75 -12.40 -9.59
C GLU A 215 8.29 -13.07 -8.28
N SER A 216 8.55 -12.43 -7.15
CA SER A 216 8.35 -13.01 -5.82
C SER A 216 7.61 -12.05 -4.91
N ILE A 217 6.36 -12.39 -4.57
CA ILE A 217 5.57 -11.59 -3.64
C ILE A 217 6.13 -11.67 -2.21
N TRP A 218 6.72 -12.81 -1.85
CA TRP A 218 7.29 -13.03 -0.52
C TRP A 218 8.43 -12.06 -0.21
N SER A 219 9.24 -11.73 -1.23
CA SER A 219 10.36 -10.80 -1.10
C SER A 219 9.87 -9.38 -0.74
N VAL A 220 8.84 -8.90 -1.44
CA VAL A 220 8.29 -7.56 -1.19
C VAL A 220 7.43 -7.53 0.09
N MET A 221 6.68 -8.60 0.41
CA MET A 221 5.95 -8.71 1.68
C MET A 221 6.90 -8.64 2.87
N MET A 222 7.95 -9.45 2.88
CA MET A 222 8.88 -9.49 4.01
C MET A 222 9.64 -8.18 4.15
N ALA A 223 10.09 -7.57 3.05
CA ALA A 223 10.70 -6.25 3.08
C ALA A 223 9.74 -5.19 3.66
N HIS A 224 8.48 -5.16 3.24
CA HIS A 224 7.50 -4.21 3.75
C HIS A 224 7.26 -4.39 5.25
N VAL A 225 7.07 -5.63 5.73
CA VAL A 225 6.93 -5.91 7.17
C VAL A 225 8.16 -5.41 7.93
N LEU A 226 9.37 -5.76 7.48
CA LEU A 226 10.62 -5.36 8.14
C LEU A 226 10.76 -3.83 8.22
N ILE A 227 10.47 -3.13 7.13
CA ILE A 227 10.55 -1.66 7.08
C ILE A 227 9.56 -1.05 8.08
N ASN A 228 8.31 -1.51 8.09
CA ASN A 228 7.30 -1.02 9.03
C ASN A 228 7.72 -1.26 10.49
N LEU A 229 8.24 -2.44 10.81
CA LEU A 229 8.71 -2.78 12.15
C LEU A 229 9.92 -1.93 12.56
N LEU A 230 10.92 -1.76 11.70
CA LEU A 230 12.10 -0.96 11.98
C LEU A 230 11.73 0.51 12.19
N VAL A 231 10.87 1.06 11.33
CA VAL A 231 10.40 2.44 11.42
C VAL A 231 9.61 2.65 12.71
N GLY A 232 8.59 1.82 12.96
CA GLY A 232 7.67 2.03 14.07
C GLY A 232 8.20 1.59 15.44
N LEU A 233 9.16 0.66 15.51
CA LEU A 233 9.65 0.12 16.79
C LEU A 233 11.07 0.59 17.14
N VAL A 234 11.89 0.94 16.15
CA VAL A 234 13.31 1.30 16.36
C VAL A 234 13.57 2.78 16.05
N LEU A 235 13.01 3.30 14.96
CA LEU A 235 13.28 4.67 14.51
C LEU A 235 12.21 5.68 14.93
N ALA A 236 11.12 5.23 15.57
CA ALA A 236 9.95 6.02 15.92
C ALA A 236 10.30 7.35 16.62
N GLU A 237 11.17 7.30 17.64
CA GLU A 237 11.54 8.47 18.44
C GLU A 237 12.28 9.52 17.58
N LYS A 238 13.16 9.08 16.66
CA LYS A 238 13.95 9.97 15.79
C LYS A 238 13.13 10.64 14.67
N LEU A 239 11.95 10.11 14.38
CA LEU A 239 11.08 10.58 13.30
C LEU A 239 10.05 11.62 13.76
N ILE A 240 9.85 11.77 15.08
CA ILE A 240 8.89 12.72 15.66
C ILE A 240 9.54 14.09 15.90
N ASP A 241 10.83 14.10 16.22
CA ASP A 241 11.68 15.27 16.47
C ASP A 241 12.05 16.03 15.18
#